data_AF-A0A5P1E4Q7-F1
#
_entry.id   AF-A0A5P1E4Q7-F1
#
_cell.length_a   1.000
_cell.length_b   1.000
_cell.length_c   1.000
_cell.angle_alpha   90.00
_cell.angle_beta   90.00
_cell.angle_gamma   90.00
#
_symmetry.space_group_name_H-M   'P 1'
#
loop_
_entity.id
_entity.type
_entity.pdbx_description
1 polymer ?
#
loop_
_entity_poly.entity_id
_entity_poly.type
_entity_poly.pdbx_seq_one_letter_code
_entity_poly.pdbx_strand_id
1 'polypeptide(L)'
;MLISGNIEKLAQFLEGLGSEYFEEKECENLEGKSFLRVYKSVLNSKTSEESLANFARWEPGHGNFSFRYPWRQYLKIGGLSRQCAYSLEVLTNYLITVDRAPNSEFHKNIRPICSEMSSESAKALTDLACSMRDMTSPSAATLHLANALAAPE
;
A
#
# COMPACT_ATOMS: atom_id res chain seq x y z
N MET A 1 11.94 -0.44 -9.26
CA MET A 1 12.78 -0.01 -8.11
C MET A 1 12.26 -0.67 -6.83
N LEU A 2 13.09 -0.99 -5.83
CA LEU A 2 12.62 -1.67 -4.61
C LEU A 2 11.42 -0.95 -3.94
N ILE A 3 11.48 0.38 -3.89
CA ILE A 3 10.44 1.21 -3.25
C ILE A 3 9.12 1.13 -4.01
N SER A 4 9.12 1.05 -5.34
CA SER A 4 7.87 0.90 -6.12
C SER A 4 7.22 -0.44 -5.84
N GLY A 5 8.02 -1.51 -5.76
CA GLY A 5 7.53 -2.82 -5.35
C GLY A 5 7.03 -2.86 -3.90
N ASN A 6 7.59 -2.04 -3.01
CA ASN A 6 7.07 -1.90 -1.65
C ASN A 6 5.72 -1.21 -1.62
N ILE A 7 5.50 -0.16 -2.42
CA ILE A 7 4.20 0.50 -2.55
C ILE A 7 3.16 -0.46 -3.14
N GLU A 8 3.52 -1.24 -4.16
CA GLU A 8 2.65 -2.22 -4.80
C GLU A 8 2.16 -3.29 -3.81
N LYS A 9 3.00 -3.72 -2.87
CA LYS A 9 2.57 -4.63 -1.79
C LYS A 9 1.54 -3.99 -0.85
N LEU A 10 1.67 -2.70 -0.56
CA LEU A 10 0.67 -1.97 0.24
C LEU A 10 -0.66 -1.88 -0.51
N ALA A 11 -0.61 -1.67 -1.83
CA ALA A 11 -1.78 -1.69 -2.70
C ALA A 11 -2.48 -3.06 -2.67
N GLN A 12 -1.72 -4.14 -2.84
CA GLN A 12 -2.23 -5.52 -2.79
C GLN A 12 -2.90 -5.85 -1.46
N PHE A 13 -2.38 -5.34 -0.34
CA PHE A 13 -3.05 -5.50 0.95
C PHE A 13 -4.43 -4.83 0.96
N LEU A 14 -4.53 -3.58 0.51
CA LEU A 14 -5.78 -2.82 0.52
C LEU A 14 -6.79 -3.37 -0.50
N GLU A 15 -6.33 -3.87 -1.63
CA GLU A 15 -7.18 -4.52 -2.63
C GLU A 15 -7.79 -5.82 -2.08
N GLY A 16 -6.99 -6.66 -1.42
CA GLY A 16 -7.48 -7.85 -0.73
C GLY A 16 -8.41 -7.48 0.43
N LEU A 17 -8.15 -6.39 1.14
CA LEU A 17 -9.04 -5.91 2.19
C LEU A 17 -10.42 -5.51 1.64
N GLY A 18 -10.47 -4.79 0.52
CA GLY A 18 -11.73 -4.45 -0.15
C GLY A 18 -12.49 -5.70 -0.63
N SER A 19 -11.85 -6.48 -1.49
CA SER A 19 -12.50 -7.58 -2.21
C SER A 19 -12.71 -8.84 -1.38
N GLU A 20 -11.75 -9.22 -0.53
CA GLU A 20 -11.79 -10.48 0.21
C GLU A 20 -12.33 -10.33 1.65
N TYR A 21 -12.21 -9.15 2.27
CA TYR A 21 -12.73 -8.94 3.63
C TYR A 21 -14.08 -8.22 3.66
N PHE A 22 -14.29 -7.20 2.82
CA PHE A 22 -15.54 -6.41 2.85
C PHE A 22 -16.60 -6.85 1.84
N GLU A 23 -16.26 -7.54 0.74
CA GLU A 23 -17.27 -8.00 -0.23
C GLU A 23 -17.77 -9.45 0.02
N GLU A 24 -16.92 -10.38 0.47
CA GLU A 24 -17.33 -11.78 0.73
C GLU A 24 -18.26 -11.92 1.95
N LYS A 25 -19.24 -12.83 1.91
CA LYS A 25 -20.06 -13.20 3.08
C LYS A 25 -19.25 -14.11 4.00
N GLU A 26 -19.00 -13.65 5.23
CA GLU A 26 -18.33 -14.37 6.33
C GLU A 26 -17.03 -15.11 5.92
N CYS A 27 -15.89 -14.46 6.16
CA CYS A 27 -14.59 -15.04 5.91
C CYS A 27 -14.27 -16.10 6.98
N GLU A 28 -14.45 -17.39 6.67
CA GLU A 28 -14.24 -18.50 7.62
C GLU A 28 -12.78 -18.65 8.11
N ASN A 29 -11.80 -17.95 7.50
CA ASN A 29 -10.40 -17.95 7.96
C ASN A 29 -9.60 -16.74 7.48
N LEU A 30 -9.72 -15.58 8.15
CA LEU A 30 -8.90 -14.40 7.85
C LEU A 30 -7.40 -14.68 7.94
N GLU A 31 -6.98 -15.41 8.98
CA GLU A 31 -5.58 -15.55 9.36
C GLU A 31 -4.74 -16.31 8.31
N GLY A 32 -5.42 -17.13 7.49
CA GLY A 32 -4.86 -17.83 6.33
C GLY A 32 -4.73 -17.00 5.05
N LYS A 33 -5.37 -15.82 4.96
CA LYS A 33 -5.34 -15.01 3.74
C LYS A 33 -3.96 -14.37 3.54
N SER A 34 -3.39 -14.60 2.36
CA SER A 34 -2.01 -14.20 2.04
C SER A 34 -1.83 -12.69 1.95
N PHE A 35 -2.88 -11.96 1.51
CA PHE A 35 -2.84 -10.51 1.39
C PHE A 35 -2.57 -9.82 2.74
N LEU A 36 -3.02 -10.38 3.87
CA LEU A 36 -2.76 -9.86 5.21
C LEU A 36 -1.28 -9.92 5.65
N ARG A 37 -0.40 -10.53 4.84
CA ARG A 37 1.03 -10.67 5.16
C ARG A 37 1.93 -10.05 4.12
N VAL A 38 1.39 -9.59 2.99
CA VAL A 38 2.18 -9.13 1.84
C VAL A 38 3.07 -7.93 2.17
N TYR A 39 2.59 -7.03 3.05
CA TYR A 39 3.32 -5.85 3.50
C TYR A 39 4.49 -6.17 4.45
N LYS A 40 4.59 -7.37 5.03
CA LYS A 40 5.63 -7.70 6.04
C LYS A 40 7.04 -7.50 5.51
N SER A 41 7.26 -7.78 4.23
CA SER A 41 8.55 -7.54 3.57
C SER A 41 8.93 -6.05 3.49
N VAL A 42 7.94 -5.14 3.56
CA VAL A 42 8.15 -3.69 3.57
C VAL A 42 8.70 -3.23 4.92
N LEU A 43 8.27 -3.83 6.04
CA LEU A 43 8.68 -3.43 7.39
C LEU A 43 10.20 -3.38 7.57
N ASN A 44 10.90 -4.39 7.04
CA ASN A 44 12.35 -4.56 7.19
C ASN A 44 13.17 -4.08 5.96
N SER A 45 12.56 -3.30 5.07
CA SER A 45 13.16 -2.90 3.79
C SER A 45 14.26 -1.83 3.88
N LYS A 46 14.37 -1.11 5.01
CA LYS A 46 15.20 0.10 5.15
C LYS A 46 16.64 -0.08 4.70
N THR A 47 17.33 -1.10 5.21
CA THR A 47 18.76 -1.33 4.92
C THR A 47 18.98 -1.60 3.44
N SER A 48 18.09 -2.37 2.80
CA SER A 48 18.15 -2.67 1.38
C SER A 48 17.91 -1.43 0.53
N GLU A 49 16.94 -0.60 0.90
CA GLU A 49 16.66 0.67 0.21
C GLU A 49 17.84 1.65 0.31
N GLU A 50 18.42 1.83 1.49
CA GLU A 50 19.59 2.69 1.71
C GLU A 50 20.82 2.19 0.94
N SER A 51 21.06 0.88 0.96
CA SER A 51 22.16 0.27 0.19
C SER A 51 21.98 0.49 -1.31
N LEU A 52 20.79 0.23 -1.87
CA LEU A 52 20.52 0.45 -3.29
C LEU A 52 20.64 1.92 -3.68
N ALA A 53 20.13 2.84 -2.87
CA ALA A 53 20.27 4.28 -3.12
C ALA A 53 21.74 4.72 -3.08
N ASN A 54 22.55 4.14 -2.19
CA ASN A 54 23.98 4.42 -2.15
C ASN A 54 24.70 3.89 -3.38
N PHE A 55 24.41 2.66 -3.85
CA PHE A 55 24.99 2.14 -5.08
C PHE A 55 24.60 2.98 -6.29
N ALA A 56 23.32 3.32 -6.43
CA ALA A 56 22.82 4.08 -7.58
C ALA A 56 23.35 5.52 -7.63
N ARG A 57 23.84 6.08 -6.51
CA ARG A 57 24.53 7.38 -6.51
C ARG A 57 25.90 7.36 -7.19
N TRP A 58 26.52 6.19 -7.28
CA TRP A 58 27.84 6.02 -7.92
C TRP A 58 27.74 5.72 -9.41
N GLU A 59 26.55 5.39 -9.90
CA GLU A 59 26.37 5.08 -11.32
C GLU A 59 26.50 6.37 -12.15
N PRO A 60 27.31 6.36 -13.23
CA PRO A 60 27.29 7.44 -14.19
C PRO A 60 25.87 7.54 -14.79
N GLY A 61 25.44 8.76 -15.11
CA GLY A 61 24.10 8.97 -15.66
C GLY A 61 23.89 8.16 -16.93
N HIS A 62 22.79 7.40 -17.00
CA HIS A 62 22.46 6.53 -18.12
C HIS A 62 20.93 6.33 -18.26
N GLY A 63 20.45 6.19 -19.49
CA GLY A 63 19.01 6.08 -19.78
C GLY A 63 18.23 7.26 -19.21
N ASN A 64 17.13 6.98 -18.51
CA ASN A 64 16.31 8.00 -17.83
C ASN A 64 16.92 8.48 -16.50
N PHE A 65 18.00 7.85 -16.02
CA PHE A 65 18.69 8.23 -14.80
C PHE A 65 19.80 9.24 -15.12
N SER A 66 19.46 10.52 -15.16
CA SER A 66 20.44 11.59 -15.41
C SER A 66 21.32 11.90 -14.19
N PHE A 67 22.36 12.70 -14.39
CA PHE A 67 23.15 13.26 -13.30
C PHE A 67 22.24 14.01 -12.30
N ARG A 68 22.50 13.87 -10.99
CA ARG A 68 21.69 14.40 -9.87
C ARG A 68 20.28 13.83 -9.74
N TYR A 69 20.11 12.55 -10.09
CA TYR A 69 18.87 11.83 -9.85
C TYR A 69 18.40 11.94 -8.38
N PRO A 70 17.08 12.08 -8.11
CA PRO A 70 16.56 12.44 -6.79
C PRO A 70 16.51 11.27 -5.79
N TRP A 71 17.64 10.58 -5.58
CA TRP A 71 17.73 9.40 -4.70
C TRP A 71 17.24 9.65 -3.26
N ARG A 72 17.37 10.88 -2.75
CA ARG A 72 16.87 11.25 -1.41
C ARG A 72 15.35 11.21 -1.31
N GLN A 73 14.66 11.59 -2.38
CA GLN A 73 13.20 11.60 -2.45
C GLN A 73 12.66 10.17 -2.43
N TYR A 74 13.33 9.25 -3.12
CA TYR A 74 13.00 7.83 -3.04
C TYR A 74 13.12 7.29 -1.63
N LEU A 75 14.22 7.57 -0.91
CA LEU A 75 14.36 7.15 0.50
C LEU A 75 13.27 7.73 1.40
N LYS A 76 12.83 8.98 1.15
CA LYS A 76 11.70 9.58 1.86
C LYS A 76 10.41 8.80 1.60
N ILE A 77 10.13 8.45 0.35
CA ILE A 77 8.97 7.64 -0.03
C ILE A 77 9.05 6.26 0.65
N GLY A 78 10.20 5.59 0.62
CA GLY A 78 10.39 4.31 1.33
C GLY A 78 10.14 4.42 2.84
N GLY A 79 10.50 5.55 3.45
CA GLY A 79 10.12 5.88 4.84
C GLY A 79 8.61 5.91 5.06
N LEU A 80 7.88 6.60 4.17
CA LEU A 80 6.41 6.67 4.21
C LEU A 80 5.77 5.29 3.95
N SER A 81 6.29 4.52 3.00
CA SER A 81 5.84 3.14 2.73
C SER A 81 5.96 2.26 3.96
N ARG A 82 7.07 2.37 4.72
CA ARG A 82 7.22 1.64 5.99
C ARG A 82 6.23 2.10 7.05
N GLN A 83 6.00 3.40 7.20
CA GLN A 83 5.00 3.92 8.13
C GLN A 83 3.62 3.36 7.82
N CYS A 84 3.23 3.34 6.54
CA CYS A 84 2.00 2.69 6.09
C CYS A 84 2.00 1.20 6.46
N ALA A 85 3.07 0.46 6.18
CA ALA A 85 3.18 -0.95 6.55
C ALA A 85 2.98 -1.21 8.06
N TYR A 86 3.50 -0.35 8.94
CA TYR A 86 3.24 -0.44 10.38
C TYR A 86 1.76 -0.21 10.71
N SER A 87 1.10 0.75 10.07
CA SER A 87 -0.35 0.95 10.23
C SER A 87 -1.14 -0.27 9.75
N LEU A 88 -0.74 -0.90 8.64
CA LEU A 88 -1.37 -2.13 8.15
C LEU A 88 -1.16 -3.32 9.10
N GLU A 89 -0.01 -3.41 9.78
CA GLU A 89 0.22 -4.42 10.83
C GLU A 89 -0.74 -4.25 12.00
N VAL A 90 -0.93 -3.01 12.47
CA VAL A 90 -1.90 -2.71 13.53
C VAL A 90 -3.32 -3.06 13.08
N LEU A 91 -3.70 -2.66 11.86
CA LEU A 91 -4.99 -2.98 11.28
C LEU A 91 -5.21 -4.48 11.15
N THR A 92 -4.22 -5.23 10.67
CA THR A 92 -4.29 -6.69 10.53
C THR A 92 -4.55 -7.37 11.88
N ASN A 93 -3.80 -6.97 12.91
CA ASN A 93 -4.01 -7.50 14.26
C ASN A 93 -5.40 -7.16 14.79
N TYR A 94 -5.88 -5.93 14.55
CA TYR A 94 -7.24 -5.53 14.90
C TYR A 94 -8.29 -6.39 14.18
N LEU A 95 -8.20 -6.55 12.87
CA LEU A 95 -9.15 -7.34 12.08
C LEU A 95 -9.21 -8.80 12.54
N ILE A 96 -8.06 -9.44 12.82
CA ILE A 96 -8.01 -10.81 13.34
C ILE A 96 -8.70 -10.92 14.71
N THR A 97 -8.58 -9.89 15.56
CA THR A 97 -9.27 -9.89 16.86
C THR A 97 -10.78 -9.66 16.75
N VAL A 98 -11.20 -8.78 15.84
CA VAL A 98 -12.61 -8.42 15.64
C VAL A 98 -13.38 -9.51 14.91
N ASP A 99 -12.75 -10.22 13.98
CA ASP A 99 -13.34 -11.36 13.28
C ASP A 99 -13.82 -12.47 14.24
N ARG A 100 -13.25 -12.52 15.45
CA ARG A 100 -13.67 -13.44 16.53
C ARG A 100 -14.89 -12.94 17.32
N ALA A 101 -15.44 -11.76 17.02
CA ALA A 101 -16.59 -11.16 17.71
C ALA A 101 -17.87 -11.24 16.86
N PRO A 102 -19.07 -11.32 17.48
CA PRO A 102 -20.32 -11.43 16.73
C PRO A 102 -20.61 -10.18 15.88
N ASN A 103 -20.96 -10.39 14.61
CA ASN A 103 -21.27 -9.37 13.61
C ASN A 103 -22.40 -8.43 14.07
N SER A 104 -22.07 -7.18 14.38
CA SER A 104 -23.05 -6.15 14.75
C SER A 104 -23.63 -5.43 13.53
N GLU A 105 -24.81 -4.84 13.68
CA GLU A 105 -25.49 -4.05 12.63
C GLU A 105 -24.65 -2.83 12.20
N PHE A 106 -23.82 -2.30 13.12
CA PHE A 106 -22.84 -1.25 12.85
C PHE A 106 -21.79 -1.69 11.80
N HIS A 107 -21.33 -2.94 11.85
CA HIS A 107 -20.33 -3.45 10.90
C HIS A 107 -20.90 -3.54 9.48
N LYS A 108 -22.19 -3.83 9.35
CA LYS A 108 -22.87 -3.92 8.04
C LYS A 108 -22.95 -2.57 7.34
N ASN A 109 -23.17 -1.49 8.11
CA ASN A 109 -23.31 -0.15 7.56
C ASN A 109 -21.96 0.45 7.14
N ILE A 110 -20.87 0.13 7.84
CA ILE A 110 -19.54 0.69 7.56
C ILE A 110 -18.76 -0.12 6.51
N ARG A 111 -19.09 -1.40 6.34
CA ARG A 111 -18.46 -2.31 5.37
C ARG A 111 -18.40 -1.77 3.93
N PRO A 112 -19.49 -1.25 3.32
CA PRO A 112 -19.42 -0.74 1.95
C PRO A 112 -18.47 0.46 1.82
N ILE A 113 -18.50 1.38 2.81
CA ILE A 113 -17.62 2.56 2.87
C ILE A 113 -16.17 2.12 2.95
N CYS A 114 -15.84 1.18 3.85
CA CYS A 114 -14.49 0.67 3.99
C CYS A 114 -14.02 -0.11 2.75
N SER A 115 -14.93 -0.82 2.06
CA SER A 115 -14.62 -1.51 0.81
C SER A 115 -14.19 -0.53 -0.28
N GLU A 116 -15.01 0.50 -0.52
CA GLU A 116 -14.75 1.52 -1.52
C GLU A 116 -13.47 2.30 -1.21
N MET A 117 -13.30 2.74 0.05
CA MET A 117 -12.10 3.43 0.50
C MET A 117 -10.83 2.57 0.31
N SER A 118 -10.91 1.27 0.61
CA SER A 118 -9.77 0.35 0.43
C SER A 118 -9.46 0.14 -1.04
N SER A 119 -10.48 -0.03 -1.88
CA SER A 119 -10.35 -0.20 -3.33
C SER A 119 -9.72 1.03 -4.01
N GLU A 120 -10.23 2.23 -3.73
CA GLU A 120 -9.70 3.47 -4.31
C GLU A 120 -8.28 3.77 -3.78
N SER A 121 -8.01 3.50 -2.50
CA SER A 121 -6.65 3.62 -1.96
C SER A 121 -5.67 2.64 -2.61
N ALA A 122 -6.10 1.40 -2.90
CA ALA A 122 -5.28 0.43 -3.60
C ALA A 122 -4.94 0.91 -5.02
N LYS A 123 -5.93 1.41 -5.78
CA LYS A 123 -5.71 1.98 -7.12
C LYS A 123 -4.73 3.15 -7.08
N ALA A 124 -4.89 4.08 -6.13
CA ALA A 124 -3.98 5.20 -5.95
C ALA A 124 -2.52 4.75 -5.72
N LEU A 125 -2.32 3.76 -4.84
CA LEU A 125 -0.98 3.21 -4.56
C LEU A 125 -0.41 2.47 -5.77
N THR A 126 -1.22 1.70 -6.49
CA THR A 126 -0.81 1.04 -7.74
C THR A 126 -0.35 2.05 -8.78
N ASP A 127 -1.12 3.12 -8.99
CA ASP A 127 -0.75 4.19 -9.93
C ASP A 127 0.52 4.93 -9.52
N LEU A 128 0.71 5.17 -8.22
CA LEU A 128 1.95 5.73 -7.70
C LEU A 128 3.14 4.80 -7.95
N ALA A 129 2.98 3.50 -7.72
CA ALA A 129 4.02 2.50 -7.96
C ALA A 129 4.40 2.40 -9.45
N CYS A 130 3.40 2.36 -10.34
CA CYS A 130 3.57 2.36 -11.79
C CYS A 130 4.26 3.63 -12.27
N SER A 131 3.74 4.80 -11.90
CA SER A 131 4.31 6.10 -12.30
C SER A 131 5.75 6.26 -11.82
N MET A 132 6.07 5.75 -10.63
CA MET A 132 7.43 5.78 -10.09
C MET A 132 8.38 4.81 -10.82
N ARG A 133 7.88 3.66 -11.30
CA ARG A 133 8.64 2.70 -12.11
C ARG A 133 8.91 3.27 -13.51
N ASP A 134 7.90 3.92 -14.09
CA ASP A 134 7.93 4.43 -15.46
C ASP A 134 8.50 5.86 -15.54
N MET A 135 8.76 6.48 -14.37
CA MET A 135 9.23 7.87 -14.22
C MET A 135 8.29 8.91 -14.85
N THR A 136 6.99 8.69 -14.69
CA THR A 136 5.93 9.56 -15.19
C THR A 136 5.22 10.28 -14.04
N SER A 137 4.36 11.24 -14.38
CA SER A 137 3.57 11.97 -13.38
C SER A 137 2.39 11.12 -12.89
N PRO A 138 2.18 10.98 -11.56
CA PRO A 138 1.11 10.15 -10.98
C PRO A 138 -0.25 10.87 -10.98
N SER A 139 -0.67 11.39 -12.13
CA SER A 139 -1.91 12.17 -12.24
C SER A 139 -3.16 11.35 -11.89
N ALA A 140 -3.24 10.09 -12.32
CA ALA A 140 -4.37 9.21 -12.04
C ALA A 140 -4.53 8.89 -10.53
N ALA A 141 -3.42 8.80 -9.79
CA ALA A 141 -3.46 8.58 -8.34
C ALA A 141 -4.22 9.68 -7.58
N THR A 142 -4.18 10.93 -8.07
CA THR A 142 -4.88 12.05 -7.41
C THR A 142 -6.39 11.91 -7.47
N LEU A 143 -6.93 11.35 -8.56
CA LEU A 143 -8.35 11.07 -8.71
C LEU A 143 -8.80 9.99 -7.72
N HIS A 144 -8.04 8.89 -7.65
CA HIS A 144 -8.33 7.80 -6.72
C HIS A 144 -8.25 8.24 -5.25
N LEU A 145 -7.31 9.12 -4.91
CA LEU A 145 -7.25 9.70 -3.57
C LEU A 145 -8.47 10.57 -3.25
N ALA A 146 -8.96 11.36 -4.21
CA ALA A 146 -10.17 12.15 -4.02
C ALA A 146 -11.39 11.27 -3.77
N ASN A 147 -11.54 10.19 -4.54
CA ASN A 147 -12.64 9.23 -4.37
C ASN A 147 -12.55 8.52 -3.01
N ALA A 148 -11.36 8.07 -2.60
CA ALA A 148 -11.15 7.42 -1.30
C ALA A 148 -11.53 8.33 -0.12
N LEU A 149 -11.30 9.64 -0.26
CA LEU A 149 -11.64 10.64 0.76
C LEU A 149 -13.13 11.03 0.76
N ALA A 150 -13.83 10.84 -0.37
CA ALA A 150 -15.26 11.12 -0.51
C ALA A 150 -16.15 9.94 -0.07
N ALA A 151 -15.63 8.72 -0.04
CA ALA A 151 -16.37 7.53 0.42
C ALA A 151 -17.06 7.64 1.80
N PRO A 152 -16.54 8.36 2.82
CA PRO A 152 -17.21 8.53 4.11
C PRO A 152 -18.25 9.67 4.15
N GLU A 153 -18.43 10.46 3.09
CA GLU A 153 -19.44 11.55 2.98
C GLU A 153 -20.79 11.05 2.46
#